data_AF-A0A1H9RWZ3-F1
#
_entry.id   AF-A0A1H9RWZ3-F1
#
_cell.length_a   1.000
_cell.length_b   1.000
_cell.length_c   1.000
_cell.angle_alpha   90.00
_cell.angle_beta   90.00
_cell.angle_gamma   90.00
#
_symmetry.space_group_name_H-M   'P 1'
#
loop_
_entity.id
_entity.type
_entity.pdbx_description
1 polymer ?
#
loop_
_entity_poly.entity_id
_entity_poly.type
_entity_poly.pdbx_seq_one_letter_code
_entity_poly.pdbx_strand_id
1 'polypeptide(L)'
;MKLLLKISLFLLTWFNLSATTAFSKVALPNYAVSYPKTENNKLESELKICLDNFARSGVLENSFSQKYVLWESSVLENRAREENIKVVQGAGSLVSKLDNLGLTALKAEVNLLDDVAKAKFLDEFAGASDDALRAMNGNTSLVNYWKANGNFIKNKTYPNVGHKVWDDTKNAIITKADPTETKILNAIENALPPSNNQVAVAGAYSPELGGNVVLKYNDKNFNVNLLEPELKQHLDYLTMIKNDFDKGGSLYQKLYSNVPLEKIQNAGLAGTHAEVLATNEVIKQLKQAGKFNSIQDLNKVHVLVKGRPTFGNMCRCPHCFQIIDGVKMIGNQ
;
A
#
# COMPACT_ATOMS: atom_id res chain seq x y z
N MET A 1 9.91 11.16 58.62
CA MET A 1 9.59 9.74 58.40
C MET A 1 8.49 9.48 57.37
N LYS A 2 7.31 10.15 57.40
CA LYS A 2 6.21 9.86 56.46
C LYS A 2 6.51 10.17 54.99
N LEU A 3 7.38 11.13 54.70
CA LEU A 3 7.77 11.48 53.31
C LEU A 3 8.76 10.47 52.72
N LEU A 4 9.72 10.00 53.52
CA LEU A 4 10.69 8.96 53.13
C LEU A 4 9.99 7.61 52.87
N LEU A 5 8.98 7.26 53.68
CA LEU A 5 8.19 6.04 53.48
C LEU A 5 7.42 6.09 52.13
N LYS A 6 6.87 7.25 51.77
CA LYS A 6 6.16 7.44 50.50
C LYS A 6 7.09 7.38 49.29
N ILE A 7 8.30 7.92 49.41
CA ILE A 7 9.31 7.87 48.35
C ILE A 7 9.83 6.43 48.16
N SER A 8 10.05 5.67 49.25
CA SER A 8 10.41 4.25 49.16
C SER A 8 9.30 3.38 48.56
N LEU A 9 8.03 3.63 48.90
CA LEU A 9 6.89 2.93 48.29
C LEU A 9 6.76 3.24 46.78
N PHE A 10 7.05 4.46 46.37
CA PHE A 10 7.01 4.86 44.95
C PHE A 10 8.16 4.26 44.12
N LEU A 11 9.33 4.08 44.74
CA LEU A 11 10.48 3.41 44.11
C LEU A 11 10.27 1.89 44.00
N LEU A 12 9.60 1.26 44.99
CA LEU A 12 9.25 -0.17 44.95
C LEU A 12 8.22 -0.52 43.87
N THR A 13 7.32 0.40 43.51
CA THR A 13 6.38 0.19 42.39
C THR A 13 7.04 0.41 41.02
N TRP A 14 8.10 1.22 40.95
CA TRP A 14 8.82 1.46 39.70
C TRP A 14 9.76 0.30 39.32
N PHE A 15 10.36 -0.37 40.29
CA PHE A 15 11.24 -1.53 40.05
C PHE A 15 10.51 -2.86 39.77
N ASN A 16 9.18 -2.92 39.90
CA ASN A 16 8.38 -4.12 39.61
C ASN A 16 7.84 -4.19 38.17
N LEU A 17 8.15 -3.22 37.30
CA LEU A 17 7.77 -3.24 35.88
C LEU A 17 8.74 -4.03 34.98
N SER A 18 9.71 -4.75 35.57
CA SER A 18 10.67 -5.60 34.85
C SER A 18 10.65 -7.05 35.31
N ALA A 19 9.52 -7.54 35.83
CA ALA A 19 9.27 -8.96 35.90
C ALA A 19 8.87 -9.44 34.50
N THR A 20 9.86 -9.83 33.69
CA THR A 20 9.66 -10.81 32.62
C THR A 20 8.80 -11.93 33.21
N THR A 21 7.59 -12.11 32.69
CA THR A 21 6.86 -13.35 32.95
C THR A 21 7.75 -14.47 32.45
N ALA A 22 8.32 -15.22 33.40
CA ALA A 22 8.88 -16.52 33.09
C ALA A 22 7.70 -17.38 32.62
N PHE A 23 7.44 -17.35 31.31
CA PHE A 23 6.68 -18.41 30.68
C PHE A 23 7.50 -19.67 30.92
N SER A 24 7.06 -20.45 31.91
CA SER A 24 7.37 -21.85 31.99
C SER A 24 7.20 -22.42 30.58
N LYS A 25 8.23 -23.10 30.08
CA LYS A 25 8.13 -24.02 28.94
C LYS A 25 7.12 -25.10 29.31
N VAL A 26 5.84 -24.76 29.27
CA VAL A 26 4.77 -25.74 29.18
C VAL A 26 4.83 -26.18 27.73
N ALA A 27 5.26 -27.41 27.52
CA ALA A 27 5.04 -28.08 26.24
C ALA A 27 3.54 -28.01 25.98
N LEU A 28 3.11 -27.07 25.15
CA LEU A 28 1.77 -27.06 24.60
C LEU A 28 1.64 -28.37 23.84
N PRO A 29 0.73 -29.26 24.23
CA PRO A 29 0.43 -30.41 23.39
C PRO A 29 0.00 -29.83 22.04
N ASN A 30 0.66 -30.28 20.99
CA ASN A 30 0.35 -29.89 19.62
C ASN A 30 -0.98 -30.55 19.25
N TYR A 31 -2.08 -30.04 19.80
CA TYR A 31 -3.40 -30.36 19.29
C TYR A 31 -3.51 -29.65 17.96
N ALA A 32 -3.40 -30.41 16.88
CA ALA A 32 -3.94 -30.02 15.59
C ALA A 32 -5.47 -29.93 15.75
N VAL A 33 -5.95 -28.85 16.36
CA VAL A 33 -7.37 -28.55 16.36
C VAL A 33 -7.67 -27.89 15.01
N SER A 34 -7.90 -28.72 14.00
CA SER A 34 -8.51 -28.24 12.77
C SER A 34 -10.00 -28.06 13.04
N TYR A 35 -10.46 -26.82 13.14
CA TYR A 35 -11.88 -26.53 13.03
C TYR A 35 -12.24 -26.46 11.54
N PRO A 36 -13.17 -27.30 11.06
CA PRO A 36 -13.59 -27.25 9.67
C PRO A 36 -14.18 -25.87 9.38
N LYS A 37 -13.73 -25.23 8.28
CA LYS A 37 -14.29 -23.99 7.73
C LYS A 37 -15.83 -24.00 7.62
N THR A 38 -16.41 -25.20 7.52
CA THR A 38 -17.85 -25.49 7.54
C THR A 38 -18.54 -25.10 8.84
N GLU A 39 -17.88 -25.21 9.99
CA GLU A 39 -18.46 -24.94 11.31
C GLU A 39 -18.59 -23.43 11.58
N ASN A 40 -17.59 -22.63 11.20
CA ASN A 40 -17.66 -21.17 11.26
C ASN A 40 -18.67 -20.60 10.26
N ASN A 41 -18.69 -21.10 9.02
CA ASN A 41 -19.72 -20.70 8.03
C ASN A 41 -21.13 -21.05 8.51
N LYS A 42 -21.28 -22.18 9.22
CA LYS A 42 -22.56 -22.60 9.81
C LYS A 42 -22.97 -21.64 10.93
N LEU A 43 -22.07 -21.32 11.87
CA LEU A 43 -22.32 -20.34 12.94
C LEU A 43 -22.69 -18.96 12.39
N GLU A 44 -22.00 -18.47 11.37
CA GLU A 44 -22.33 -17.19 10.71
C GLU A 44 -23.72 -17.21 10.04
N SER A 45 -24.05 -18.33 9.38
CA SER A 45 -25.37 -18.50 8.76
C SER A 45 -26.49 -18.56 9.80
N GLU A 46 -26.27 -19.25 10.92
CA GLU A 46 -27.21 -19.35 12.04
C GLU A 46 -27.41 -17.98 12.70
N LEU A 47 -26.34 -17.19 12.85
CA LEU A 47 -26.41 -15.83 13.39
C LEU A 47 -27.25 -14.91 12.48
N LYS A 48 -27.01 -14.97 11.17
CA LYS A 48 -27.77 -14.19 10.18
C LYS A 48 -29.25 -14.54 10.17
N ILE A 49 -29.57 -15.84 10.16
CA ILE A 49 -30.95 -16.34 10.24
C ILE A 49 -31.62 -15.91 11.56
N CYS A 50 -30.88 -15.95 12.67
CA CYS A 50 -31.39 -15.53 13.96
C CYS A 50 -31.70 -14.02 14.01
N LEU A 51 -30.83 -13.19 13.42
CA LEU A 51 -31.03 -11.74 13.32
C LEU A 51 -32.26 -11.39 12.48
N ASP A 52 -32.42 -12.06 11.32
CA ASP A 52 -33.55 -11.87 10.43
C ASP A 52 -34.88 -12.28 11.10
N ASN A 53 -34.86 -13.33 11.92
CA ASN A 53 -36.03 -13.78 12.68
C ASN A 53 -36.33 -12.86 13.88
N PHE A 54 -35.31 -12.36 14.57
CA PHE A 54 -35.47 -11.41 15.69
C PHE A 54 -36.03 -10.07 15.22
N ALA A 55 -35.52 -9.53 14.11
CA ALA A 55 -36.03 -8.31 13.48
C ALA A 55 -37.50 -8.41 13.07
N ARG A 56 -37.99 -9.63 12.80
CA ARG A 56 -39.39 -9.91 12.44
C ARG A 56 -40.29 -10.20 13.63
N SER A 57 -39.76 -10.58 14.80
CA SER A 57 -40.58 -11.14 15.89
C SER A 57 -41.12 -10.11 16.90
N GLY A 58 -40.65 -8.86 16.90
CA GLY A 58 -41.19 -7.80 17.77
C GLY A 58 -41.08 -8.08 19.29
N VAL A 59 -40.18 -8.97 19.72
CA VAL A 59 -40.04 -9.42 21.11
C VAL A 59 -39.10 -8.49 21.88
N LEU A 60 -39.57 -7.95 23.01
CA LEU A 60 -38.78 -7.14 23.94
C LEU A 60 -38.09 -8.00 25.03
N GLU A 61 -36.76 -7.98 24.96
CA GLU A 61 -35.73 -7.94 26.03
C GLU A 61 -35.67 -8.98 27.17
N ASN A 62 -34.61 -9.83 27.12
CA ASN A 62 -33.45 -9.79 28.04
C ASN A 62 -32.59 -11.06 27.94
N SER A 63 -33.19 -12.21 27.62
CA SER A 63 -32.44 -13.48 27.46
C SER A 63 -31.82 -13.65 26.08
N PHE A 64 -32.45 -13.09 25.04
CA PHE A 64 -31.96 -13.12 23.67
C PHE A 64 -30.72 -12.23 23.48
N SER A 65 -30.66 -11.05 24.11
CA SER A 65 -29.52 -10.14 23.97
C SER A 65 -28.23 -10.73 24.56
N GLN A 66 -28.30 -11.43 25.71
CA GLN A 66 -27.12 -12.06 26.31
C GLN A 66 -26.57 -13.23 25.48
N LYS A 67 -27.44 -14.12 24.96
CA LYS A 67 -27.00 -15.20 24.07
C LYS A 67 -26.43 -14.68 22.75
N TYR A 68 -27.02 -13.60 22.22
CA TYR A 68 -26.56 -12.96 21.00
C TYR A 68 -25.18 -12.31 21.17
N VAL A 69 -24.96 -11.55 22.26
CA VAL A 69 -23.66 -10.95 22.57
C VAL A 69 -22.57 -12.02 22.76
N LEU A 70 -22.90 -13.14 23.43
CA LEU A 70 -21.95 -14.25 23.58
C LEU A 70 -21.63 -14.95 22.26
N TRP A 71 -22.59 -15.04 21.33
CA TRP A 71 -22.39 -15.59 19.99
C TRP A 71 -21.59 -14.67 19.07
N GLU A 72 -21.86 -13.36 19.07
CA GLU A 72 -21.03 -12.40 18.34
C GLU A 72 -19.58 -12.41 18.85
N SER A 73 -19.40 -12.49 20.18
CA SER A 73 -18.06 -12.62 20.78
C SER A 73 -17.36 -13.89 20.30
N SER A 74 -18.05 -15.04 20.23
CA SER A 74 -17.44 -16.29 19.79
C SER A 74 -17.04 -16.27 18.30
N VAL A 75 -17.86 -15.64 17.44
CA VAL A 75 -17.55 -15.46 16.02
C VAL A 75 -16.33 -14.56 15.84
N LEU A 76 -16.27 -13.45 16.59
CA LEU A 76 -15.12 -12.53 16.56
C LEU A 76 -13.84 -13.19 17.11
N GLU A 77 -13.93 -13.92 18.22
CA GLU A 77 -12.81 -14.69 18.77
C GLU A 77 -12.31 -15.77 17.81
N ASN A 78 -13.23 -16.49 17.14
CA ASN A 78 -12.87 -17.50 16.15
C ASN A 78 -12.18 -16.87 14.93
N ARG A 79 -12.68 -15.73 14.43
CA ARG A 79 -12.02 -14.98 13.35
C ARG A 79 -10.63 -14.51 13.75
N ALA A 80 -10.50 -13.91 14.93
CA ALA A 80 -9.20 -13.48 15.46
C ALA A 80 -8.24 -14.68 15.61
N ARG A 81 -8.74 -15.84 16.04
CA ARG A 81 -7.94 -17.06 16.17
C ARG A 81 -7.53 -17.63 14.81
N GLU A 82 -8.40 -17.66 13.82
CA GLU A 82 -8.07 -18.10 12.45
C GLU A 82 -7.00 -17.20 11.82
N GLU A 83 -7.12 -15.88 11.98
CA GLU A 83 -6.11 -14.94 11.51
C GLU A 83 -4.77 -15.17 12.23
N ASN A 84 -4.80 -15.35 13.55
CA ASN A 84 -3.59 -15.67 14.32
C ASN A 84 -2.93 -16.98 13.89
N ILE A 85 -3.70 -18.03 13.58
CA ILE A 85 -3.15 -19.31 13.07
C ILE A 85 -2.46 -19.11 11.73
N LYS A 86 -3.08 -18.37 10.80
CA LYS A 86 -2.48 -18.06 9.48
C LYS A 86 -1.18 -17.26 9.63
N VAL A 87 -1.16 -16.28 10.53
CA VAL A 87 0.03 -15.48 10.83
C VAL A 87 1.14 -16.36 11.39
N VAL A 88 0.85 -17.23 12.37
CA VAL A 88 1.85 -18.12 12.98
C VAL A 88 2.40 -19.14 11.98
N GLN A 89 1.53 -19.75 11.15
CA GLN A 89 1.96 -20.70 10.12
C GLN A 89 2.80 -20.02 9.03
N GLY A 90 2.39 -18.83 8.56
CA GLY A 90 3.15 -18.03 7.60
C GLY A 90 4.51 -17.59 8.16
N ALA A 91 4.53 -17.14 9.42
CA ALA A 91 5.75 -16.72 10.11
C ALA A 91 6.77 -17.85 10.29
N GLY A 92 6.32 -19.03 10.73
CA GLY A 92 7.18 -20.21 10.87
C GLY A 92 7.74 -20.69 9.51
N SER A 93 6.93 -20.61 8.46
CA SER A 93 7.35 -20.89 7.08
C SER A 93 8.43 -19.92 6.59
N LEU A 94 8.25 -18.61 6.82
CA LEU A 94 9.19 -17.60 6.35
C LEU A 94 10.54 -17.69 7.06
N VAL A 95 10.59 -17.89 8.38
CA VAL A 95 11.87 -18.04 9.10
C VAL A 95 12.65 -19.24 8.56
N SER A 96 11.97 -20.37 8.36
CA SER A 96 12.59 -21.57 7.75
C SER A 96 13.07 -21.30 6.33
N LYS A 97 12.32 -20.51 5.56
CA LYS A 97 12.68 -20.11 4.21
C LYS A 97 13.94 -19.22 4.18
N LEU A 98 14.08 -18.28 5.11
CA LEU A 98 15.29 -17.45 5.24
C LEU A 98 16.54 -18.32 5.51
N ASP A 99 16.40 -19.35 6.34
CA ASP A 99 17.48 -20.30 6.65
C ASP A 99 17.84 -21.16 5.44
N ASN A 100 16.85 -21.74 4.77
CA ASN A 100 17.06 -22.57 3.58
C ASN A 100 17.71 -21.79 2.42
N LEU A 101 17.42 -20.49 2.31
CA LEU A 101 18.01 -19.60 1.32
C LEU A 101 19.37 -19.02 1.77
N GLY A 102 19.80 -19.26 3.01
CA GLY A 102 21.06 -18.72 3.54
C GLY A 102 21.07 -17.20 3.69
N LEU A 103 19.91 -16.57 3.90
CA LEU A 103 19.76 -15.10 3.96
C LEU A 103 20.11 -14.56 5.35
N THR A 104 21.37 -14.75 5.76
CA THR A 104 21.85 -14.46 7.11
C THR A 104 21.73 -12.97 7.49
N ALA A 105 21.99 -12.05 6.55
CA ALA A 105 21.90 -10.62 6.80
C ALA A 105 20.44 -10.18 7.02
N LEU A 106 19.51 -10.64 6.19
CA LEU A 106 18.08 -10.35 6.37
C LEU A 106 17.55 -10.95 7.68
N LYS A 107 17.92 -12.20 7.98
CA LYS A 107 17.52 -12.85 9.24
C LYS A 107 18.03 -12.10 10.46
N ALA A 108 19.26 -11.60 10.42
CA ALA A 108 19.81 -10.78 11.50
C ALA A 108 18.99 -9.49 11.68
N GLU A 109 18.71 -8.76 10.61
CA GLU A 109 17.86 -7.56 10.64
C GLU A 109 16.47 -7.84 11.22
N VAL A 110 15.81 -8.92 10.80
CA VAL A 110 14.48 -9.33 11.30
C VAL A 110 14.53 -9.71 12.78
N ASN A 111 15.64 -10.27 13.26
CA ASN A 111 15.80 -10.61 14.67
C ASN A 111 16.11 -9.41 15.58
N LEU A 112 16.58 -8.29 15.00
CA LEU A 112 16.80 -7.03 15.72
C LEU A 112 15.53 -6.16 15.81
N LEU A 113 14.46 -6.53 15.11
CA LEU A 113 13.15 -5.91 15.25
C LEU A 113 12.54 -6.20 16.63
N ASP A 114 11.77 -5.26 17.17
CA ASP A 114 10.87 -5.55 18.27
C ASP A 114 9.78 -6.56 17.86
N ASP A 115 9.11 -7.17 18.84
CA ASP A 115 8.15 -8.24 18.61
C ASP A 115 7.01 -7.83 17.65
N VAL A 116 6.57 -6.57 17.71
CA VAL A 116 5.46 -6.05 16.88
C VAL A 116 5.93 -5.89 15.44
N ALA A 117 7.07 -5.24 15.23
CA ALA A 117 7.65 -5.05 13.91
C ALA A 117 8.06 -6.39 13.28
N LYS A 118 8.58 -7.32 14.08
CA LYS A 118 8.93 -8.67 13.63
C LYS A 118 7.71 -9.45 13.19
N ALA A 119 6.64 -9.49 14.00
CA ALA A 119 5.40 -10.15 13.62
C ALA A 119 4.81 -9.56 12.33
N LYS A 120 4.82 -8.22 12.21
CA LYS A 120 4.39 -7.52 11.00
C LYS A 120 5.22 -7.91 9.77
N PHE A 121 6.56 -7.94 9.89
CA PHE A 121 7.43 -8.37 8.79
C PHE A 121 7.08 -9.79 8.35
N LEU A 122 6.96 -10.70 9.32
CA LEU A 122 6.71 -12.11 9.04
C LEU A 122 5.36 -12.35 8.36
N ASP A 123 4.32 -11.60 8.73
CA ASP A 123 3.02 -11.65 8.06
C ASP A 123 3.07 -11.06 6.64
N GLU A 124 3.69 -9.88 6.48
CA GLU A 124 3.73 -9.16 5.22
C GLU A 124 4.54 -9.89 4.15
N PHE A 125 5.63 -10.56 4.56
CA PHE A 125 6.55 -11.26 3.67
C PHE A 125 6.30 -12.78 3.59
N ALA A 126 5.26 -13.31 4.25
CA ALA A 126 4.94 -14.74 4.21
C ALA A 126 4.75 -15.28 2.78
N GLY A 127 4.23 -14.44 1.88
CA GLY A 127 4.00 -14.74 0.46
C GLY A 127 5.09 -14.24 -0.48
N ALA A 128 6.22 -13.75 0.02
CA ALA A 128 7.30 -13.23 -0.81
C ALA A 128 7.99 -14.35 -1.60
N SER A 129 8.31 -14.06 -2.86
CA SER A 129 9.21 -14.85 -3.70
C SER A 129 10.62 -14.87 -3.11
N ASP A 130 11.40 -15.89 -3.47
CA ASP A 130 12.80 -16.02 -3.02
C ASP A 130 13.63 -14.83 -3.50
N ASP A 131 13.34 -14.31 -4.70
CA ASP A 131 14.07 -13.19 -5.29
C ASP A 131 13.81 -11.88 -4.54
N ALA A 132 12.58 -11.64 -4.07
CA ALA A 132 12.28 -10.49 -3.22
C ALA A 132 13.04 -10.57 -1.88
N LEU A 133 13.09 -11.74 -1.25
CA LEU A 133 13.86 -11.94 -0.02
C LEU A 133 15.36 -11.77 -0.25
N ARG A 134 15.89 -12.27 -1.38
CA ARG A 134 17.29 -12.03 -1.78
C ARG A 134 17.58 -10.55 -2.03
N ALA A 135 16.66 -9.81 -2.63
CA ALA A 135 16.83 -8.38 -2.87
C ALA A 135 16.93 -7.56 -1.56
N MET A 136 16.27 -8.02 -0.49
CA MET A 136 16.39 -7.42 0.83
C MET A 136 17.62 -7.87 1.62
N ASN A 137 18.20 -9.04 1.30
CA ASN A 137 19.34 -9.59 2.03
C ASN A 137 20.61 -8.76 1.85
N GLY A 138 21.03 -8.07 2.92
CA GLY A 138 22.16 -7.14 2.90
C GLY A 138 21.82 -5.74 2.36
N ASN A 139 20.57 -5.50 1.95
CA ASN A 139 20.11 -4.19 1.52
C ASN A 139 19.39 -3.47 2.68
N THR A 140 20.18 -2.82 3.53
CA THR A 140 19.69 -2.07 4.70
C THR A 140 18.74 -0.95 4.29
N SER A 141 18.91 -0.35 3.11
CA SER A 141 18.05 0.71 2.61
C SER A 141 16.62 0.23 2.37
N LEU A 142 16.41 -0.94 1.76
CA LEU A 142 15.07 -1.51 1.56
C LEU A 142 14.41 -1.90 2.88
N VAL A 143 15.16 -2.50 3.80
CA VAL A 143 14.68 -2.88 5.13
C VAL A 143 14.25 -1.63 5.92
N ASN A 144 15.09 -0.60 5.96
CA ASN A 144 14.78 0.65 6.66
C ASN A 144 13.63 1.40 6.00
N TYR A 145 13.57 1.38 4.67
CA TYR A 145 12.45 1.94 3.94
C TYR A 145 11.14 1.25 4.33
N TRP A 146 11.09 -0.09 4.37
CA TRP A 146 9.91 -0.84 4.83
C TRP A 146 9.53 -0.48 6.27
N LYS A 147 10.49 -0.39 7.19
CA LYS A 147 10.25 0.01 8.59
C LYS A 147 9.55 1.37 8.66
N ALA A 148 10.05 2.36 7.91
CA ALA A 148 9.53 3.73 7.93
C ALA A 148 8.24 3.92 7.11
N ASN A 149 8.08 3.22 5.98
CA ASN A 149 7.07 3.53 4.97
C ASN A 149 6.11 2.36 4.65
N GLY A 150 6.26 1.19 5.29
CA GLY A 150 5.43 0.02 4.99
C GLY A 150 3.94 0.29 5.16
N ASN A 151 3.56 1.11 6.15
CA ASN A 151 2.17 1.52 6.36
C ASN A 151 1.71 2.61 5.38
N PHE A 152 2.61 3.46 4.87
CA PHE A 152 2.27 4.54 3.94
C PHE A 152 1.65 3.99 2.65
N ILE A 153 2.17 2.88 2.15
CA ILE A 153 1.65 2.22 0.95
C ILE A 153 0.31 1.53 1.26
N LYS A 154 0.20 0.85 2.41
CA LYS A 154 -1.01 0.11 2.84
C LYS A 154 -2.21 1.02 3.12
N ASN A 155 -1.97 2.17 3.73
CA ASN A 155 -3.01 3.09 4.17
C ASN A 155 -3.64 3.86 2.99
N LYS A 156 -3.16 3.67 1.77
CA LYS A 156 -3.71 4.31 0.58
C LYS A 156 -4.50 3.31 -0.26
N THR A 157 -5.78 3.60 -0.41
CA THR A 157 -6.66 2.85 -1.29
C THR A 157 -6.42 3.29 -2.73
N TYR A 158 -5.91 2.38 -3.56
CA TYR A 158 -5.84 2.64 -4.99
C TYR A 158 -7.25 2.85 -5.53
N PRO A 159 -7.53 3.89 -6.34
CA PRO A 159 -8.90 4.22 -6.76
C PRO A 159 -9.57 3.12 -7.59
N ASN A 160 -8.76 2.25 -8.23
CA ASN A 160 -9.23 1.20 -9.13
C ASN A 160 -10.21 1.69 -10.21
N VAL A 161 -9.97 2.90 -10.71
CA VAL A 161 -10.76 3.45 -11.81
C VAL A 161 -10.25 2.90 -13.13
N GLY A 162 -11.18 2.63 -14.05
CA GLY A 162 -10.87 2.28 -15.42
C GLY A 162 -10.28 3.46 -16.20
N HIS A 163 -9.81 3.20 -17.41
CA HIS A 163 -9.56 4.28 -18.37
C HIS A 163 -10.89 4.92 -18.77
N LYS A 164 -10.85 6.19 -19.16
CA LYS A 164 -12.03 6.92 -19.64
C LYS A 164 -11.90 7.19 -21.13
N VAL A 165 -13.05 7.26 -21.80
CA VAL A 165 -13.09 7.67 -23.20
C VAL A 165 -12.49 9.08 -23.32
N TRP A 166 -11.66 9.28 -24.35
CA TRP A 166 -10.95 10.54 -24.52
C TRP A 166 -11.90 11.70 -24.80
N ASP A 167 -12.88 11.50 -25.70
CA ASP A 167 -13.82 12.55 -26.08
C ASP A 167 -14.69 13.00 -24.91
N ASP A 168 -15.13 12.08 -24.05
CA ASP A 168 -15.85 12.42 -22.82
C ASP A 168 -14.98 13.26 -21.87
N THR A 169 -13.70 12.89 -21.72
CA THR A 169 -12.74 13.67 -20.92
C THR A 169 -12.54 15.07 -21.50
N LYS A 170 -12.33 15.16 -22.82
CA LYS A 170 -12.14 16.40 -23.55
C LYS A 170 -13.35 17.33 -23.38
N ASN A 171 -14.55 16.79 -23.59
CA ASN A 171 -15.80 17.54 -23.46
C ASN A 171 -16.02 18.00 -22.01
N ALA A 172 -15.68 17.17 -21.02
CA ALA A 172 -15.76 17.56 -19.61
C ALA A 172 -14.81 18.73 -19.28
N ILE A 173 -13.57 18.70 -19.77
CA ILE A 173 -12.60 19.79 -19.58
C ILE A 173 -13.08 21.08 -20.27
N ILE A 174 -13.56 20.98 -21.51
CA ILE A 174 -14.10 22.13 -22.27
C ILE A 174 -15.30 22.75 -21.53
N THR A 175 -16.22 21.93 -21.05
CA THR A 175 -17.42 22.36 -20.33
C THR A 175 -17.06 23.04 -19.00
N LYS A 176 -16.10 22.48 -18.27
CA LYS A 176 -15.63 23.04 -17.01
C LYS A 176 -14.93 24.39 -17.18
N ALA A 177 -14.32 24.62 -18.35
CA ALA A 177 -13.62 25.85 -18.71
C ALA A 177 -12.54 26.28 -17.69
N ASP A 178 -11.90 25.31 -17.02
CA ASP A 178 -10.78 25.58 -16.12
C ASP A 178 -9.54 25.97 -16.96
N PRO A 179 -8.96 27.17 -16.79
CA PRO A 179 -7.87 27.64 -17.64
C PRO A 179 -6.63 26.73 -17.63
N THR A 180 -6.37 26.06 -16.50
CA THR A 180 -5.22 25.16 -16.36
C THR A 180 -5.48 23.85 -17.11
N GLU A 181 -6.64 23.24 -16.89
CA GLU A 181 -7.01 21.98 -17.54
C GLU A 181 -7.16 22.16 -19.06
N THR A 182 -7.77 23.26 -19.51
CA THR A 182 -7.88 23.60 -20.94
C THR A 182 -6.52 23.80 -21.59
N LYS A 183 -5.58 24.45 -20.90
CA LYS A 183 -4.21 24.64 -21.42
C LYS A 183 -3.48 23.33 -21.61
N ILE A 184 -3.58 22.41 -20.64
CA ILE A 184 -2.99 21.07 -20.74
C ILE A 184 -3.65 20.26 -21.86
N LEU A 185 -4.98 20.30 -21.95
CA LEU A 185 -5.73 19.64 -23.04
C LEU A 185 -5.25 20.12 -24.41
N ASN A 186 -5.17 21.43 -24.64
CA ASN A 186 -4.72 21.99 -25.91
C ASN A 186 -3.29 21.55 -26.26
N ALA A 187 -2.39 21.49 -25.27
CA ALA A 187 -1.03 21.01 -25.50
C ALA A 187 -1.00 19.52 -25.90
N ILE A 188 -1.82 18.67 -25.27
CA ILE A 188 -1.91 17.24 -25.61
C ILE A 188 -2.56 17.02 -26.99
N GLU A 189 -3.60 17.77 -27.33
CA GLU A 189 -4.27 17.65 -28.64
C GLU A 189 -3.35 18.07 -29.80
N ASN A 190 -2.42 19.00 -29.55
CA ASN A 190 -1.42 19.43 -30.51
C ASN A 190 -0.13 18.59 -30.49
N ALA A 191 0.02 17.68 -29.53
CA ALA A 191 1.19 16.82 -29.44
C ALA A 191 1.14 15.71 -30.49
N LEU A 192 2.31 15.17 -30.86
CA LEU A 192 2.36 13.96 -31.66
C LEU A 192 1.69 12.81 -30.89
N PRO A 193 0.87 11.96 -31.52
CA PRO A 193 0.30 10.81 -30.85
C PRO A 193 1.42 9.85 -30.40
N PRO A 194 1.20 9.06 -29.33
CA PRO A 194 2.17 8.05 -28.91
C PRO A 194 2.47 7.07 -30.05
N SER A 195 3.76 6.84 -30.31
CA SER A 195 4.20 5.85 -31.31
C SER A 195 3.89 4.41 -30.89
N ASN A 196 4.13 3.45 -31.79
CA ASN A 196 3.94 2.01 -31.51
C ASN A 196 4.79 1.47 -30.35
N ASN A 197 5.80 2.21 -29.89
CA ASN A 197 6.61 1.84 -28.73
C ASN A 197 6.24 2.62 -27.45
N GLN A 198 5.37 3.63 -27.54
CA GLN A 198 4.94 4.47 -26.43
C GLN A 198 3.46 4.24 -26.10
N VAL A 199 3.12 4.03 -24.84
CA VAL A 199 1.73 3.73 -24.44
C VAL A 199 0.87 4.99 -24.36
N ALA A 200 1.45 6.08 -23.88
CA ALA A 200 0.76 7.34 -23.63
C ALA A 200 1.68 8.55 -23.81
N VAL A 201 1.03 9.70 -23.89
CA VAL A 201 1.60 11.03 -23.70
C VAL A 201 0.95 11.66 -22.47
N ALA A 202 1.75 12.34 -21.65
CA ALA A 202 1.28 13.11 -20.51
C ALA A 202 1.65 14.58 -20.69
N GLY A 203 0.69 15.45 -20.41
CA GLY A 203 0.89 16.89 -20.27
C GLY A 203 0.86 17.25 -18.80
N ALA A 204 1.94 17.81 -18.28
CA ALA A 204 2.06 18.30 -16.91
C ALA A 204 2.27 19.81 -16.88
N TYR A 205 1.63 20.47 -15.92
CA TYR A 205 1.77 21.91 -15.74
C TYR A 205 1.49 22.30 -14.29
N SER A 206 2.11 23.37 -13.84
CA SER A 206 1.77 24.05 -12.60
C SER A 206 1.34 25.48 -12.89
N PRO A 207 0.17 25.94 -12.42
CA PRO A 207 -0.25 27.33 -12.58
C PRO A 207 0.70 28.33 -11.91
N GLU A 208 1.54 27.88 -10.96
CA GLU A 208 2.49 28.73 -10.27
C GLU A 208 3.71 29.13 -11.13
N LEU A 209 4.05 28.38 -12.18
CA LEU A 209 5.25 28.66 -12.98
C LEU A 209 5.04 29.78 -14.00
N GLY A 210 3.83 29.89 -14.56
CA GLY A 210 3.67 30.50 -15.89
C GLY A 210 4.43 29.71 -16.97
N GLY A 211 4.12 29.91 -18.25
CA GLY A 211 4.84 29.25 -19.36
C GLY A 211 4.15 28.02 -19.95
N ASN A 212 4.92 27.12 -20.56
CA ASN A 212 4.40 26.03 -21.41
C ASN A 212 4.13 24.74 -20.62
N VAL A 213 3.21 23.93 -21.14
CA VAL A 213 2.94 22.57 -20.64
C VAL A 213 4.12 21.68 -20.99
N VAL A 214 4.59 20.90 -20.02
CA VAL A 214 5.60 19.86 -20.24
C VAL A 214 4.92 18.64 -20.85
N LEU A 215 5.38 18.21 -22.02
CA LEU A 215 4.92 16.98 -22.66
C LEU A 215 5.99 15.88 -22.52
N LYS A 216 5.58 14.70 -22.05
CA LYS A 216 6.43 13.50 -22.01
C LYS A 216 5.66 12.28 -22.50
N TYR A 217 6.40 11.30 -22.98
CA TYR A 217 5.90 9.99 -23.39
C TYR A 217 6.48 8.92 -22.49
N ASN A 218 5.88 7.73 -22.46
CA ASN A 218 6.51 6.60 -21.77
C ASN A 218 7.89 6.33 -22.37
N ASP A 219 8.88 6.14 -21.52
CA ASP A 219 10.24 5.79 -21.93
C ASP A 219 10.79 4.69 -21.03
N LYS A 220 10.71 3.45 -21.51
CA LYS A 220 11.17 2.27 -20.79
C LYS A 220 12.68 2.26 -20.53
N ASN A 221 13.43 3.06 -21.30
CA ASN A 221 14.89 3.15 -21.18
C ASN A 221 15.31 4.39 -20.37
N PHE A 222 14.36 5.12 -19.81
CA PHE A 222 14.66 6.30 -19.01
C PHE A 222 15.52 5.93 -17.80
N ASN A 223 16.63 6.64 -17.62
CA ASN A 223 17.46 6.48 -16.44
C ASN A 223 16.76 7.09 -15.22
N VAL A 224 16.14 6.25 -14.38
CA VAL A 224 15.42 6.68 -13.17
C VAL A 224 16.28 7.47 -12.18
N ASN A 225 17.62 7.39 -12.29
CA ASN A 225 18.54 8.25 -11.54
C ASN A 225 18.48 9.73 -11.94
N LEU A 226 17.74 10.10 -12.98
CA LEU A 226 17.48 11.50 -13.37
C LEU A 226 16.16 12.06 -12.80
N LEU A 227 15.42 11.25 -12.03
CA LEU A 227 14.26 11.73 -11.28
C LEU A 227 14.68 12.58 -10.08
N GLU A 228 13.81 13.50 -9.68
CA GLU A 228 13.96 14.27 -8.46
C GLU A 228 13.85 13.34 -7.23
N PRO A 229 14.58 13.62 -6.13
CA PRO A 229 14.60 12.76 -4.94
C PRO A 229 13.20 12.40 -4.40
N GLU A 230 12.27 13.34 -4.46
CA GLU A 230 10.89 13.20 -4.02
C GLU A 230 10.11 12.13 -4.79
N LEU A 231 10.45 11.91 -6.06
CA LEU A 231 9.84 10.85 -6.87
C LEU A 231 10.60 9.52 -6.73
N LYS A 232 11.87 9.57 -6.33
CA LYS A 232 12.73 8.39 -6.18
C LYS A 232 12.52 7.63 -4.88
N GLN A 233 12.08 8.33 -3.83
CA GLN A 233 12.06 7.80 -2.47
C GLN A 233 11.37 6.43 -2.34
N HIS A 234 10.42 6.10 -3.21
CA HIS A 234 9.67 4.84 -3.17
C HIS A 234 10.07 3.83 -4.27
N LEU A 235 10.91 4.22 -5.25
CA LEU A 235 11.08 3.47 -6.50
C LEU A 235 11.64 2.08 -6.29
N ASP A 236 12.70 1.94 -5.50
CA ASP A 236 13.35 0.64 -5.30
C ASP A 236 12.39 -0.34 -4.63
N TYR A 237 11.60 0.13 -3.68
CA TYR A 237 10.62 -0.69 -2.97
C TYR A 237 9.44 -1.09 -3.87
N LEU A 238 8.89 -0.15 -4.65
CA LEU A 238 7.84 -0.45 -5.63
C LEU A 238 8.34 -1.41 -6.73
N THR A 239 9.59 -1.26 -7.13
CA THR A 239 10.25 -2.16 -8.10
C THR A 239 10.43 -3.56 -7.52
N MET A 240 10.82 -3.67 -6.24
CA MET A 240 10.88 -4.94 -5.53
C MET A 240 9.51 -5.63 -5.50
N ILE A 241 8.42 -4.90 -5.19
CA ILE A 241 7.05 -5.45 -5.20
C ILE A 241 6.68 -5.96 -6.61
N LYS A 242 7.05 -5.24 -7.67
CA LYS A 242 6.78 -5.69 -9.04
C LYS A 242 7.57 -6.95 -9.39
N ASN A 243 8.86 -6.96 -9.06
CA ASN A 243 9.71 -8.10 -9.31
C ASN A 243 9.23 -9.33 -8.54
N ASP A 244 8.79 -9.14 -7.29
CA ASP A 244 8.15 -10.19 -6.50
C ASP A 244 6.97 -10.82 -7.24
N PHE A 245 6.05 -9.98 -7.72
CA PHE A 245 4.89 -10.42 -8.49
C PHE A 245 5.29 -11.20 -9.75
N ASP A 246 6.26 -10.69 -10.51
CA ASP A 246 6.74 -11.34 -11.74
C ASP A 246 7.41 -12.70 -11.50
N LYS A 247 7.82 -12.95 -10.25
CA LYS A 247 8.40 -14.22 -9.79
C LYS A 247 7.38 -15.11 -9.06
N GLY A 248 6.10 -14.75 -9.13
CA GLY A 248 5.01 -15.52 -8.51
C GLY A 248 4.81 -15.26 -7.02
N GLY A 249 5.46 -14.23 -6.47
CA GLY A 249 5.22 -13.76 -5.11
C GLY A 249 3.91 -12.96 -4.98
N SER A 250 3.46 -12.80 -3.74
CA SER A 250 2.19 -12.13 -3.42
C SER A 250 2.33 -10.94 -2.47
N LEU A 251 3.52 -10.32 -2.36
CA LEU A 251 3.74 -9.13 -1.51
C LEU A 251 2.73 -8.03 -1.77
N TYR A 252 2.38 -7.81 -3.04
CA TYR A 252 1.42 -6.79 -3.43
C TYR A 252 0.04 -6.96 -2.74
N GLN A 253 -0.38 -8.18 -2.42
CA GLN A 253 -1.66 -8.46 -1.74
C GLN A 253 -1.63 -8.01 -0.28
N LYS A 254 -0.46 -8.07 0.36
CA LYS A 254 -0.26 -7.63 1.73
C LYS A 254 -0.02 -6.13 1.80
N LEU A 255 0.67 -5.56 0.81
CA LEU A 255 1.19 -4.19 0.85
C LEU A 255 0.30 -3.16 0.16
N TYR A 256 -0.42 -3.53 -0.90
CA TYR A 256 -1.37 -2.62 -1.56
C TYR A 256 -2.81 -2.84 -1.08
N SER A 257 -3.58 -1.75 -1.07
CA SER A 257 -5.02 -1.79 -0.85
C SER A 257 -5.77 -1.51 -2.15
N ASN A 258 -6.79 -2.33 -2.44
CA ASN A 258 -7.67 -2.20 -3.60
C ASN A 258 -6.97 -2.21 -4.98
N VAL A 259 -5.89 -3.00 -5.13
CA VAL A 259 -5.20 -3.19 -6.41
C VAL A 259 -5.57 -4.55 -7.01
N PRO A 260 -6.34 -4.60 -8.11
CA PRO A 260 -6.62 -5.85 -8.81
C PRO A 260 -5.39 -6.50 -9.42
N LEU A 261 -5.45 -7.82 -9.59
CA LEU A 261 -4.38 -8.62 -10.21
C LEU A 261 -3.96 -8.09 -11.58
N GLU A 262 -4.92 -7.75 -12.43
CA GLU A 262 -4.65 -7.20 -13.77
C GLU A 262 -3.89 -5.85 -13.72
N LYS A 263 -4.08 -5.05 -12.67
CA LYS A 263 -3.42 -3.74 -12.53
C LYS A 263 -1.97 -3.90 -12.11
N ILE A 264 -1.66 -4.86 -11.23
CA ILE A 264 -0.27 -5.17 -10.86
C ILE A 264 0.46 -5.87 -12.01
N GLN A 265 -0.21 -6.78 -12.72
CA GLN A 265 0.34 -7.47 -13.89
C GLN A 265 0.75 -6.50 -14.99
N ASN A 266 -0.10 -5.50 -15.26
CA ASN A 266 0.14 -4.49 -16.28
C ASN A 266 0.94 -3.28 -15.77
N ALA A 267 1.31 -3.24 -14.49
CA ALA A 267 2.16 -2.17 -13.97
C ALA A 267 3.54 -2.29 -14.65
N GLY A 268 3.95 -1.28 -15.41
CA GLY A 268 5.30 -1.24 -15.97
C GLY A 268 6.37 -0.98 -14.90
N LEU A 269 7.60 -0.75 -15.38
CA LEU A 269 8.72 -0.34 -14.54
C LEU A 269 8.39 1.00 -13.85
N ALA A 270 8.48 1.01 -12.53
CA ALA A 270 8.23 2.20 -11.71
C ALA A 270 9.12 3.37 -12.16
N GLY A 271 8.55 4.57 -12.25
CA GLY A 271 9.31 5.79 -12.56
C GLY A 271 9.50 6.11 -14.04
N THR A 272 9.07 5.25 -14.96
CA THR A 272 9.30 5.41 -16.42
C THR A 272 8.07 5.86 -17.22
N HIS A 273 6.92 5.97 -16.56
CA HIS A 273 5.68 6.34 -17.23
C HIS A 273 5.56 7.84 -17.48
N ALA A 274 4.84 8.19 -18.55
CA ALA A 274 4.72 9.55 -19.06
C ALA A 274 4.35 10.56 -17.96
N GLU A 275 3.38 10.23 -17.09
CA GLU A 275 2.93 11.11 -16.01
C GLU A 275 4.02 11.39 -14.97
N VAL A 276 4.85 10.40 -14.64
CA VAL A 276 5.95 10.55 -13.70
C VAL A 276 7.04 11.41 -14.33
N LEU A 277 7.39 11.14 -15.59
CA LEU A 277 8.42 11.91 -16.31
C LEU A 277 7.99 13.36 -16.53
N ALA A 278 6.72 13.62 -16.85
CA ALA A 278 6.21 14.98 -17.01
C ALA A 278 6.19 15.72 -15.67
N THR A 279 5.71 15.06 -14.61
CA THR A 279 5.73 15.60 -13.24
C THR A 279 7.15 15.95 -12.81
N ASN A 280 8.13 15.07 -13.07
CA ASN A 280 9.53 15.28 -12.73
C ASN A 280 10.09 16.60 -13.27
N GLU A 281 9.82 16.91 -14.54
CA GLU A 281 10.30 18.16 -15.13
C GLU A 281 9.58 19.38 -14.59
N VAL A 282 8.29 19.27 -14.24
CA VAL A 282 7.57 20.36 -13.56
C VAL A 282 8.14 20.60 -12.16
N ILE A 283 8.49 19.56 -11.40
CA ILE A 283 9.17 19.70 -10.10
C ILE A 283 10.49 20.45 -10.28
N LYS A 284 11.32 20.07 -11.26
CA LYS A 284 12.58 20.78 -11.54
C LYS A 284 12.36 22.27 -11.80
N GLN A 285 11.36 22.60 -12.62
CA GLN A 285 11.00 24.00 -12.88
C GLN A 285 10.51 24.72 -11.62
N LEU A 286 9.67 24.09 -10.80
CA LEU A 286 9.18 24.68 -9.55
C LEU A 286 10.33 24.90 -8.54
N LYS A 287 11.26 23.96 -8.41
CA LYS A 287 12.46 24.12 -7.57
C LYS A 287 13.34 25.28 -8.04
N GLN A 288 13.59 25.38 -9.34
CA GLN A 288 14.33 26.50 -9.93
C GLN A 288 13.65 27.85 -9.65
N ALA A 289 12.32 27.87 -9.60
CA ALA A 289 11.54 29.06 -9.26
C ALA A 289 11.39 29.29 -7.74
N GLY A 290 11.94 28.43 -6.88
CA GLY A 290 11.78 28.50 -5.42
C GLY A 290 10.36 28.19 -4.93
N LYS A 291 9.57 27.45 -5.71
CA LYS A 291 8.14 27.15 -5.45
C LYS A 291 7.87 25.70 -5.08
N PHE A 292 8.90 24.88 -4.92
CA PHE A 292 8.79 23.49 -4.49
C PHE A 292 9.78 23.22 -3.36
N ASN A 293 9.23 22.96 -2.17
CA ASN A 293 9.98 22.81 -0.92
C ASN A 293 9.92 21.38 -0.38
N SER A 294 8.87 20.63 -0.68
CA SER A 294 8.67 19.27 -0.17
C SER A 294 7.67 18.47 -1.00
N ILE A 295 7.52 17.17 -0.69
CA ILE A 295 6.59 16.26 -1.37
C ILE A 295 5.13 16.77 -1.36
N GLN A 296 4.72 17.56 -0.36
CA GLN A 296 3.38 18.13 -0.28
C GLN A 296 3.09 19.08 -1.46
N ASP A 297 4.12 19.71 -2.02
CA ASP A 297 4.01 20.62 -3.17
C ASP A 297 3.71 19.88 -4.49
N LEU A 298 3.65 18.54 -4.49
CA LEU A 298 3.10 17.77 -5.62
C LEU A 298 1.67 18.18 -5.96
N ASN A 299 0.90 18.70 -4.98
CA ASN A 299 -0.45 19.22 -5.21
C ASN A 299 -0.51 20.44 -6.15
N LYS A 300 0.62 21.10 -6.40
CA LYS A 300 0.76 22.21 -7.36
C LYS A 300 0.85 21.73 -8.80
N VAL A 301 1.02 20.42 -9.02
CA VAL A 301 1.21 19.83 -10.36
C VAL A 301 -0.10 19.21 -10.82
N HIS A 302 -0.50 19.58 -12.04
CA HIS A 302 -1.67 19.04 -12.71
C HIS A 302 -1.21 18.20 -13.91
N VAL A 303 -1.78 17.01 -14.10
CA VAL A 303 -1.39 16.08 -15.16
C VAL A 303 -2.60 15.51 -15.87
N LEU A 304 -2.59 15.53 -17.20
CA LEU A 304 -3.54 14.80 -18.05
C LEU A 304 -2.76 13.76 -18.86
N VAL A 305 -3.31 12.56 -19.03
CA VAL A 305 -2.64 11.45 -19.72
C VAL A 305 -3.53 10.93 -20.85
N LYS A 306 -3.04 11.03 -22.08
CA LYS A 306 -3.70 10.47 -23.27
C LYS A 306 -2.95 9.24 -23.73
N GLY A 307 -3.61 8.09 -23.65
CA GLY A 307 -3.12 6.84 -24.22
C GLY A 307 -3.25 6.80 -25.73
N ARG A 308 -2.83 5.69 -26.33
CA ARG A 308 -3.22 5.34 -27.72
C ARG A 308 -4.75 5.32 -27.86
N PRO A 309 -5.29 5.38 -29.11
CA PRO A 309 -6.73 5.50 -29.33
C PRO A 309 -7.62 4.52 -28.53
N THR A 310 -7.15 3.30 -28.28
CA THR A 310 -7.88 2.28 -27.50
C THR A 310 -7.91 2.51 -25.99
N PHE A 311 -7.03 3.38 -25.46
CA PHE A 311 -6.86 3.62 -24.03
C PHE A 311 -7.46 4.95 -23.56
N GLY A 312 -7.73 5.89 -24.45
CA GLY A 312 -8.37 7.16 -24.11
C GLY A 312 -7.60 7.98 -23.06
N ASN A 313 -8.31 8.53 -22.06
CA ASN A 313 -7.70 9.11 -20.87
C ASN A 313 -7.31 8.00 -19.90
N MET A 314 -6.01 7.81 -19.71
CA MET A 314 -5.49 6.68 -18.94
C MET A 314 -5.51 6.97 -17.43
N CYS A 315 -5.77 5.92 -16.65
CA CYS A 315 -5.61 5.95 -15.21
C CYS A 315 -4.18 5.52 -14.86
N ARG A 316 -3.67 5.99 -13.72
CA ARG A 316 -2.33 5.66 -13.23
C ARG A 316 -2.24 4.18 -12.91
N CYS A 317 -1.10 3.55 -13.18
CA CYS A 317 -0.82 2.23 -12.60
C CYS A 317 -0.63 2.34 -11.07
N PRO A 318 -0.70 1.22 -10.32
CA PRO A 318 -0.51 1.23 -8.86
C PRO A 318 0.81 1.87 -8.42
N HIS A 319 1.92 1.68 -9.15
CA HIS A 319 3.21 2.29 -8.80
C HIS A 319 3.21 3.80 -9.01
N CYS A 320 2.69 4.27 -10.15
CA CYS A 320 2.63 5.69 -10.44
C CYS A 320 1.69 6.41 -9.46
N PHE A 321 0.60 5.76 -9.05
CA PHE A 321 -0.27 6.27 -7.98
C PHE A 321 0.51 6.55 -6.69
N GLN A 322 1.44 5.68 -6.30
CA GLN A 322 2.27 5.88 -5.10
C GLN A 322 3.36 6.95 -5.30
N ILE A 323 4.00 6.99 -6.47
CA ILE A 323 5.12 7.90 -6.78
C ILE A 323 4.68 9.36 -6.84
N ILE A 324 3.56 9.62 -7.53
CA ILE A 324 3.03 10.97 -7.74
C ILE A 324 1.75 11.19 -6.92
N ASP A 325 1.69 10.64 -5.71
CA ASP A 325 0.57 10.91 -4.81
C ASP A 325 0.54 12.39 -4.42
N GLY A 326 -0.65 12.98 -4.44
CA GLY A 326 -0.86 14.43 -4.31
C GLY A 326 -0.95 15.19 -5.64
N VAL A 327 -0.44 14.65 -6.76
CA VAL A 327 -0.60 15.27 -8.08
C VAL A 327 -2.07 15.25 -8.52
N LYS A 328 -2.58 16.37 -9.04
CA LYS A 328 -3.94 16.47 -9.55
C LYS A 328 -4.04 15.83 -10.94
N MET A 329 -4.55 14.60 -10.99
CA MET A 329 -4.83 13.89 -12.25
C MET A 329 -6.12 14.40 -12.89
N ILE A 330 -6.05 14.92 -14.10
CA ILE A 330 -7.19 15.50 -14.81
C ILE A 330 -8.01 14.39 -15.46
N GLY A 331 -9.31 14.40 -15.23
CA GLY A 331 -10.25 13.41 -15.76
C GLY A 331 -10.16 12.03 -15.11
N ASN A 332 -9.07 11.65 -14.47
CA ASN A 332 -8.88 10.37 -13.75
C ASN A 332 -8.31 10.60 -12.34
N GLN A 333 -9.06 11.33 -11.51
CA GLN A 333 -8.71 11.59 -10.11
C GLN A 333 -8.72 10.31 -9.27
#